data_AF-K1TJM9-F1
#
_entry.id   AF-K1TJM9-F1
#
_cell.length_a   1.000
_cell.length_b   1.000
_cell.length_c   1.000
_cell.angle_alpha   90.00
_cell.angle_beta   90.00
_cell.angle_gamma   90.00
#
_symmetry.space_group_name_H-M   'P 1'
#
loop_
_entity.id
_entity.type
_entity.pdbx_description
1 polymer ?
#
loop_
_entity_poly.entity_id
_entity_poly.type
_entity_poly.pdbx_seq_one_letter_code
_entity_poly.pdbx_strand_id
1 'polypeptide(L)'
;LISNTAGGYSFYKDAKFRRITRYRYNNVPMDNGGRYFYINEGGNVWSPTWKPCKTALDSYECRHGMSYTRITGSKDGIEASLLFFVPLKTWGEVQKLTLRNTSAKVRKLKLFSFAEWCLWNAATDMENFQRNFSTGEVEVDGSVIYHKTEYKERRNHYAFYSVNTPVDGFDTDRETFVG
;
A
#
# COMPACT_ATOMS: atom_id res chain seq x y z
N LEU A 1 9.98 5.32 -3.63
CA LEU A 1 9.79 5.33 -5.10
C LEU A 1 8.32 5.09 -5.37
N ILE A 2 7.72 5.82 -6.31
CA ILE A 2 6.32 5.63 -6.69
C ILE A 2 6.18 5.69 -8.22
N SER A 3 5.52 4.68 -8.80
CA SER A 3 5.17 4.69 -10.22
C SER A 3 3.84 5.39 -10.48
N ASN A 4 3.46 5.56 -11.74
CA ASN A 4 2.15 6.09 -12.10
C ASN A 4 1.00 5.21 -11.62
N THR A 5 1.21 3.89 -11.44
CA THR A 5 0.19 2.95 -10.94
C THR A 5 0.35 2.62 -9.45
N ALA A 6 0.96 3.52 -8.69
CA ALA A 6 1.27 3.41 -7.25
C ALA A 6 2.18 2.24 -6.86
N GLY A 7 2.88 1.63 -7.82
CA GLY A 7 3.90 0.64 -7.56
C GLY A 7 5.18 1.24 -6.99
N GLY A 8 6.06 0.38 -6.50
CA GLY A 8 7.33 0.75 -5.85
C GLY A 8 7.32 0.51 -4.35
N TYR A 9 8.26 1.15 -3.64
CA TYR A 9 8.50 0.92 -2.22
C TYR A 9 9.07 2.14 -1.49
N SER A 10 9.04 2.07 -0.15
CA SER A 10 9.61 3.04 0.77
C SER A 10 10.77 2.45 1.57
N PHE A 11 11.71 3.30 1.99
CA PHE A 11 12.85 2.92 2.84
C PHE A 11 13.29 4.11 3.69
N TYR A 12 14.02 3.85 4.78
CA TYR A 12 14.59 4.89 5.63
C TYR A 12 16.11 4.95 5.52
N LYS A 13 16.64 6.03 4.92
CA LYS A 13 18.08 6.28 4.64
C LYS A 13 18.76 5.28 3.70
N ASP A 14 18.63 3.98 3.95
CA ASP A 14 19.30 2.91 3.21
C ASP A 14 18.30 1.94 2.57
N ALA A 15 18.28 1.91 1.24
CA ALA A 15 17.35 1.09 0.46
C ALA A 15 17.64 -0.42 0.51
N LYS A 16 18.82 -0.83 1.01
CA LYS A 16 19.20 -2.22 1.25
C LYS A 16 18.86 -2.63 2.67
N PHE A 17 19.31 -1.89 3.70
CA PHE A 17 19.25 -2.33 5.10
C PHE A 17 18.02 -1.86 5.90
N ARG A 18 17.26 -0.90 5.35
CA ARG A 18 16.10 -0.28 6.00
C ARG A 18 14.94 -0.11 5.01
N ARG A 19 14.71 -1.12 4.17
CA ARG A 19 13.57 -1.17 3.25
C ARG A 19 12.30 -1.50 4.04
N ILE A 20 11.25 -0.70 3.83
CA ILE A 20 10.00 -0.82 4.59
C ILE A 20 9.02 -1.71 3.84
N THR A 21 8.78 -1.43 2.56
CA THR A 21 7.84 -2.21 1.73
C THR A 21 8.56 -3.02 0.65
N ARG A 22 8.02 -4.20 0.34
CA ARG A 22 8.59 -5.11 -0.66
C ARG A 22 8.23 -4.64 -2.05
N TYR A 23 9.17 -4.83 -2.98
CA TYR A 23 8.97 -4.59 -4.40
C TYR A 23 9.77 -5.60 -5.21
N ARG A 24 9.13 -6.14 -6.26
CA ARG A 24 9.73 -7.13 -7.17
C ARG A 24 10.16 -6.44 -8.46
N TYR A 25 11.46 -6.33 -8.67
CA TYR A 25 12.02 -5.94 -9.96
C TYR A 25 11.80 -7.07 -10.97
N ASN A 26 11.64 -6.73 -12.25
CA ASN A 26 11.40 -7.68 -13.33
C ASN A 26 10.21 -8.63 -13.08
N ASN A 27 9.17 -8.15 -12.39
CA ASN A 27 7.96 -8.93 -12.19
C ASN A 27 7.18 -9.08 -13.51
N VAL A 28 6.34 -10.11 -13.61
CA VAL A 28 5.45 -10.32 -14.77
C VAL A 28 4.01 -10.39 -14.28
N PRO A 29 3.17 -9.37 -14.55
CA PRO A 29 3.48 -8.12 -15.24
C PRO A 29 4.40 -7.21 -14.42
N MET A 30 5.10 -6.31 -15.12
CA MET A 30 5.93 -5.29 -14.49
C MET A 30 5.12 -4.41 -13.53
N ASP A 31 5.77 -3.90 -12.48
CA ASP A 31 5.19 -2.92 -11.55
C ASP A 31 3.88 -3.42 -10.90
N ASN A 32 3.94 -4.63 -10.34
CA ASN A 32 2.81 -5.30 -9.68
C ASN A 32 3.15 -5.55 -8.19
N GLY A 33 3.26 -4.45 -7.44
CA GLY A 33 3.62 -4.39 -6.03
C GLY A 33 3.79 -2.92 -5.63
N GLY A 34 2.97 -2.45 -4.68
CA GLY A 34 2.85 -1.02 -4.39
C GLY A 34 1.97 -0.72 -3.19
N ARG A 35 1.43 0.51 -3.17
CA ARG A 35 0.40 0.93 -2.21
C ARG A 35 -0.94 0.91 -2.93
N TYR A 36 -1.76 -0.10 -2.65
CA TYR A 36 -3.00 -0.34 -3.37
C TYR A 36 -4.21 -0.04 -2.50
N PHE A 37 -5.25 0.45 -3.17
CA PHE A 37 -6.56 0.71 -2.58
C PHE A 37 -7.59 -0.02 -3.41
N TYR A 38 -8.31 -0.96 -2.81
CA TYR A 38 -9.38 -1.70 -3.46
C TYR A 38 -10.71 -1.11 -3.03
N ILE A 39 -11.52 -0.71 -4.00
CA ILE A 39 -12.88 -0.24 -3.79
C ILE A 39 -13.81 -1.37 -4.22
N ASN A 40 -14.65 -1.83 -3.30
CA ASN A 40 -15.64 -2.86 -3.53
C ASN A 40 -17.04 -2.29 -3.35
N GLU A 41 -17.83 -2.32 -4.41
CA GLU A 41 -19.28 -2.06 -4.38
C GLU A 41 -20.02 -3.34 -4.80
N GLY A 42 -20.65 -4.02 -3.84
CA GLY A 42 -21.50 -5.19 -4.14
C GLY A 42 -20.79 -6.35 -4.84
N GLY A 43 -19.47 -6.51 -4.65
CA GLY A 43 -18.65 -7.54 -5.29
C GLY A 43 -17.87 -7.05 -6.52
N ASN A 44 -18.17 -5.86 -7.05
CA ASN A 44 -17.36 -5.26 -8.10
C ASN A 44 -16.13 -4.59 -7.48
N VAL A 45 -14.95 -5.19 -7.70
CA VAL A 45 -13.67 -4.73 -7.13
C VAL A 45 -12.83 -4.02 -8.20
N TRP A 46 -12.36 -2.83 -7.88
CA TRP A 46 -11.45 -2.07 -8.72
C TRP A 46 -10.44 -1.28 -7.88
N SER A 47 -9.39 -0.79 -8.54
CA SER A 47 -8.36 0.07 -7.92
C SER A 47 -8.27 1.40 -8.67
N PRO A 48 -8.20 2.55 -7.97
CA PRO A 48 -8.06 3.85 -8.61
C PRO A 48 -6.71 4.04 -9.29
N THR A 49 -5.73 3.21 -8.95
CA THR A 49 -4.40 3.21 -9.58
C THR A 49 -4.35 2.28 -10.80
N TRP A 50 -5.51 1.82 -11.28
CA TRP A 50 -5.74 0.80 -12.31
C TRP A 50 -5.17 -0.58 -11.94
N LYS A 51 -3.86 -0.68 -11.69
CA LYS A 51 -3.25 -1.86 -11.07
C LYS A 51 -3.60 -1.93 -9.58
N PRO A 52 -3.68 -3.15 -9.01
CA PRO A 52 -3.39 -4.44 -9.65
C PRO A 52 -4.62 -5.05 -10.35
N CYS A 53 -5.84 -4.57 -10.09
CA CYS A 53 -7.09 -5.14 -10.61
C CYS A 53 -7.19 -5.11 -12.14
N LYS A 54 -6.64 -4.08 -12.77
CA LYS A 54 -6.73 -3.79 -14.21
C LYS A 54 -8.16 -3.66 -14.75
N THR A 55 -9.15 -3.51 -13.88
CA THR A 55 -10.52 -3.14 -14.24
C THR A 55 -10.49 -1.86 -15.09
N ALA A 56 -11.19 -1.86 -16.22
CA ALA A 56 -11.27 -0.68 -17.07
C ALA A 56 -11.90 0.48 -16.29
N LEU A 57 -11.24 1.64 -16.27
CA LEU A 57 -11.71 2.85 -15.59
C LEU A 57 -12.39 3.79 -16.59
N ASP A 58 -13.37 4.56 -16.12
CA ASP A 58 -14.06 5.55 -16.94
C ASP A 58 -13.16 6.77 -17.20
N SER A 59 -12.28 7.09 -16.24
CA SER A 59 -11.19 8.05 -16.40
C SER A 59 -10.01 7.69 -15.50
N TYR A 60 -8.81 8.10 -15.91
CA TYR A 60 -7.57 7.89 -15.17
C TYR A 60 -6.59 9.02 -15.43
N GLU A 61 -5.94 9.49 -14.38
CA GLU A 61 -4.90 10.50 -14.45
C GLU A 61 -3.83 10.26 -13.36
N CYS A 62 -2.56 10.39 -13.74
CA CYS A 62 -1.44 10.46 -12.80
C CYS A 62 -0.65 11.74 -13.04
N ARG A 63 -0.38 12.49 -11.96
CA ARG A 63 0.43 13.71 -11.95
C ARG A 63 1.59 13.54 -10.99
N HIS A 64 2.82 13.53 -11.53
CA HIS A 64 4.04 13.62 -10.73
C HIS A 64 4.42 15.09 -10.56
N GLY A 65 4.47 15.54 -9.31
CA GLY A 65 4.93 16.88 -8.94
C GLY A 65 6.26 16.82 -8.21
N MET A 66 6.71 17.98 -7.71
CA MET A 66 7.92 18.05 -6.89
C MET A 66 7.67 17.39 -5.53
N SER A 67 8.22 16.19 -5.34
CA SER A 67 8.12 15.40 -4.09
C SER A 67 6.71 14.91 -3.72
N TYR A 68 5.78 14.88 -4.67
CA TYR A 68 4.47 14.26 -4.49
C TYR A 68 3.96 13.62 -5.79
N THR A 69 3.04 12.70 -5.66
CA THR A 69 2.30 12.09 -6.78
C THR A 69 0.82 12.11 -6.47
N ARG A 70 0.00 12.52 -7.44
CA ARG A 70 -1.46 12.38 -7.38
C ARG A 70 -1.92 11.38 -8.43
N ILE A 71 -2.70 10.39 -8.03
CA ILE A 71 -3.36 9.45 -8.95
C ILE A 71 -4.87 9.55 -8.73
N THR A 72 -5.62 9.77 -9.79
CA THR A 72 -7.07 9.85 -9.76
C THR A 72 -7.65 8.85 -10.74
N GLY A 73 -8.58 8.03 -10.29
CA GLY A 73 -9.32 7.10 -11.13
C GLY A 73 -10.81 7.19 -10.83
N SER A 74 -11.65 7.00 -11.85
CA SER A 74 -13.10 6.93 -11.68
C SER A 74 -13.70 5.68 -12.29
N LYS A 75 -14.69 5.11 -11.61
CA LYS A 75 -15.49 4.00 -12.11
C LYS A 75 -16.92 4.08 -11.59
N ASP A 76 -17.89 3.89 -12.47
CA ASP A 76 -19.32 3.71 -12.16
C ASP A 76 -19.90 4.85 -11.30
N GLY A 77 -19.45 6.09 -11.54
CA GLY A 77 -19.89 7.28 -10.80
C GLY A 77 -19.25 7.41 -9.41
N ILE A 78 -18.12 6.77 -9.18
CA ILE A 78 -17.26 6.93 -8.01
C ILE A 78 -15.90 7.41 -8.49
N GLU A 79 -15.44 8.54 -7.98
CA GLU A 79 -14.09 9.06 -8.21
C GLU A 79 -13.25 8.90 -6.93
N ALA A 80 -12.01 8.48 -7.11
CA ALA A 80 -11.05 8.28 -6.04
C ALA A 80 -9.74 8.99 -6.40
N SER A 81 -9.36 10.00 -5.61
CA SER A 81 -8.10 10.74 -5.77
C SER A 81 -7.16 10.47 -4.59
N LEU A 82 -5.98 9.93 -4.91
CA LEU A 82 -4.91 9.60 -3.98
C LEU A 82 -3.77 10.60 -4.14
N LEU A 83 -3.39 11.24 -3.04
CA LEU A 83 -2.17 12.06 -2.96
C LEU A 83 -1.15 11.35 -2.08
N PHE A 84 0.02 11.05 -2.64
CA PHE A 84 1.16 10.44 -1.99
C PHE A 84 2.29 11.46 -1.84
N PHE A 85 2.83 11.62 -0.64
CA PHE A 85 3.97 12.50 -0.39
C PHE A 85 4.68 12.13 0.92
N VAL A 86 5.93 12.55 1.07
CA VAL A 86 6.65 12.48 2.35
C VAL A 86 6.73 13.90 2.91
N PRO A 87 6.07 14.22 4.04
CA PRO A 87 6.14 15.55 4.63
C PRO A 87 7.57 15.91 5.04
N LEU A 88 7.88 17.20 5.04
CA LEU A 88 9.18 17.68 5.53
C LEU A 88 9.40 17.23 6.98
N LYS A 89 10.65 16.87 7.29
CA LYS A 89 11.09 16.45 8.64
C LYS A 89 10.28 15.28 9.22
N THR A 90 9.63 14.48 8.37
CA THR A 90 8.82 13.34 8.77
C THR A 90 9.36 12.06 8.13
N TRP A 91 9.39 10.96 8.87
CA TRP A 91 9.84 9.65 8.38
C TRP A 91 8.65 8.74 8.08
N GLY A 92 7.74 9.25 7.26
CA GLY A 92 6.51 8.56 6.88
C GLY A 92 6.00 9.05 5.54
N GLU A 93 5.51 8.12 4.73
CA GLU A 93 4.73 8.47 3.55
C GLU A 93 3.28 8.69 3.96
N VAL A 94 2.74 9.85 3.61
CA VAL A 94 1.33 10.19 3.82
C VAL A 94 0.55 9.90 2.55
N GLN A 95 -0.62 9.29 2.73
CA GLN A 95 -1.54 8.90 1.67
C GLN A 95 -2.89 9.55 1.96
N LYS A 96 -3.23 10.64 1.25
CA LYS A 96 -4.54 11.28 1.36
C LYS A 96 -5.45 10.74 0.26
N LEU A 97 -6.39 9.88 0.63
CA LEU A 97 -7.47 9.42 -0.24
C LEU A 97 -8.70 10.33 -0.11
N THR A 98 -9.25 10.75 -1.25
CA THR A 98 -10.54 11.45 -1.33
C THR A 98 -11.47 10.62 -2.20
N LEU A 99 -12.61 10.20 -1.66
CA LEU A 99 -13.67 9.50 -2.40
C LEU A 99 -14.82 10.47 -2.66
N ARG A 100 -15.30 10.52 -3.91
CA ARG A 100 -16.40 11.37 -4.33
C ARG A 100 -17.43 10.56 -5.10
N ASN A 101 -18.66 10.55 -4.59
CA ASN A 101 -19.81 10.03 -5.33
C ASN A 101 -20.24 11.09 -6.36
N THR A 102 -20.06 10.78 -7.64
CA THR A 102 -20.47 11.64 -8.77
C THR A 102 -21.78 11.17 -9.40
N SER A 103 -22.42 10.15 -8.82
CA SER A 103 -23.72 9.65 -9.24
C SER A 103 -24.88 10.22 -8.40
N ALA A 104 -26.10 10.05 -8.88
CA ALA A 104 -27.31 10.41 -8.13
C ALA A 104 -27.73 9.36 -7.07
N LYS A 105 -27.08 8.19 -7.04
CA LYS A 105 -27.45 7.08 -6.15
C LYS A 105 -26.60 7.11 -4.89
N VAL A 106 -27.17 6.68 -3.76
CA VAL A 106 -26.38 6.42 -2.55
C VAL A 106 -25.46 5.22 -2.81
N ARG A 107 -24.18 5.37 -2.51
CA ARG A 107 -23.14 4.36 -2.73
C ARG A 107 -22.72 3.73 -1.40
N LYS A 108 -22.64 2.41 -1.36
CA LYS A 108 -22.14 1.64 -0.20
C LYS A 108 -20.86 0.95 -0.60
N LEU A 109 -19.74 1.46 -0.11
CA LEU A 109 -18.40 1.03 -0.51
C LEU A 109 -17.71 0.34 0.66
N LYS A 110 -16.98 -0.73 0.35
CA LYS A 110 -15.90 -1.23 1.21
C LYS A 110 -14.58 -0.82 0.61
N LEU A 111 -13.70 -0.24 1.43
CA LEU A 111 -12.38 0.19 1.03
C LEU A 111 -11.34 -0.68 1.74
N PHE A 112 -10.40 -1.23 0.98
CA PHE A 112 -9.28 -1.98 1.52
C PHE A 112 -7.98 -1.29 1.11
N SER A 113 -7.14 -0.95 2.07
CA SER A 113 -5.77 -0.49 1.81
C SER A 113 -4.79 -1.66 1.89
N PHE A 114 -3.75 -1.64 1.06
CA PHE A 114 -2.78 -2.73 1.00
C PHE A 114 -1.36 -2.20 0.77
N ALA A 115 -0.42 -2.74 1.54
CA ALA A 115 1.02 -2.62 1.32
C ALA A 115 1.69 -3.92 1.78
N GLU A 116 2.66 -4.40 1.02
CA GLU A 116 3.43 -5.60 1.39
C GLU A 116 4.72 -5.20 2.12
N TRP A 117 4.92 -5.70 3.33
CA TRP A 117 6.14 -5.43 4.11
C TRP A 117 7.37 -6.14 3.49
N CYS A 118 8.50 -5.44 3.48
CA CYS A 118 9.82 -6.05 3.29
C CYS A 118 10.40 -6.39 4.67
N LEU A 119 11.16 -7.48 4.78
CA LEU A 119 11.84 -7.87 6.00
C LEU A 119 13.16 -7.10 6.19
N TRP A 120 13.08 -5.77 6.04
CA TRP A 120 14.12 -4.77 6.26
C TRP A 120 15.36 -4.84 5.38
N ASN A 121 16.17 -5.90 5.53
CA ASN A 121 17.31 -6.13 4.67
C ASN A 121 16.82 -6.78 3.37
N ALA A 122 16.76 -5.97 2.32
CA ALA A 122 16.17 -6.34 1.04
C ALA A 122 16.87 -7.52 0.35
N ALA A 123 18.18 -7.70 0.56
CA ALA A 123 18.89 -8.85 -0.01
C ALA A 123 18.45 -10.15 0.67
N THR A 124 18.46 -10.17 2.01
CA THR A 124 18.01 -11.34 2.76
C THR A 124 16.52 -11.62 2.63
N ASP A 125 15.70 -10.58 2.39
CA ASP A 125 14.27 -10.68 2.10
C ASP A 125 13.98 -11.53 0.85
N MET A 126 14.86 -11.47 -0.15
CA MET A 126 14.69 -12.17 -1.43
C MET A 126 15.57 -13.42 -1.62
N GLU A 127 16.47 -13.70 -0.67
CA GLU A 127 17.44 -14.82 -0.79
C GLU A 127 17.29 -15.87 0.32
N ASN A 128 16.93 -15.47 1.55
CA ASN A 128 17.03 -16.35 2.73
C ASN A 128 15.67 -16.80 3.28
N PHE A 129 14.86 -17.42 2.42
CA PHE A 129 13.53 -17.91 2.77
C PHE A 129 13.53 -18.95 3.89
N GLN A 130 14.59 -19.77 3.95
CA GLN A 130 14.75 -20.81 4.97
C GLN A 130 14.60 -20.27 6.39
N ARG A 131 15.14 -19.08 6.67
CA ARG A 131 14.99 -18.40 7.95
C ARG A 131 13.79 -17.46 7.95
N ASN A 132 13.68 -16.60 6.93
CA ASN A 132 12.86 -15.39 7.00
C ASN A 132 11.35 -15.67 6.99
N PHE A 133 10.92 -16.84 6.51
CA PHE A 133 9.53 -17.30 6.58
C PHE A 133 9.08 -17.66 8.01
N SER A 134 10.01 -17.75 8.96
CA SER A 134 9.72 -18.01 10.38
C SER A 134 9.92 -16.80 11.30
N THR A 135 10.21 -15.61 10.74
CA THR A 135 10.56 -14.43 11.56
C THR A 135 9.54 -13.29 11.50
N GLY A 136 8.53 -13.39 10.64
CA GLY A 136 7.53 -12.33 10.46
C GLY A 136 6.76 -12.06 11.74
N GLU A 137 6.78 -10.81 12.23
CA GLU A 137 6.05 -10.42 13.42
C GLU A 137 5.31 -9.09 13.22
N VAL A 138 4.07 -9.05 13.68
CA VAL A 138 3.19 -7.89 13.61
C VAL A 138 2.45 -7.67 14.93
N GLU A 139 1.89 -6.48 15.08
CA GLU A 139 0.97 -6.12 16.16
C GLU A 139 -0.12 -5.22 15.58
N VAL A 140 -1.32 -5.29 16.13
CA VAL A 140 -2.44 -4.45 15.72
C VAL A 140 -3.01 -3.75 16.94
N ASP A 141 -3.13 -2.42 16.86
CA ASP A 141 -3.75 -1.57 17.87
C ASP A 141 -4.74 -0.62 17.19
N GLY A 142 -6.03 -0.84 17.41
CA GLY A 142 -7.11 -0.12 16.76
C GLY A 142 -6.96 -0.13 15.22
N SER A 143 -6.72 1.04 14.65
CA SER A 143 -6.56 1.25 13.20
C SER A 143 -5.10 1.29 12.74
N VAL A 144 -4.18 0.76 13.54
CA VAL A 144 -2.74 0.75 13.27
C VAL A 144 -2.19 -0.67 13.24
N ILE A 145 -1.52 -1.03 12.15
CA ILE A 145 -0.75 -2.26 12.01
C ILE A 145 0.73 -1.92 12.15
N TYR A 146 1.41 -2.59 13.07
CA TYR A 146 2.85 -2.51 13.26
C TYR A 146 3.53 -3.73 12.65
N HIS A 147 4.58 -3.50 11.86
CA HIS A 147 5.50 -4.55 11.40
C HIS A 147 6.80 -4.47 12.21
N LYS A 148 7.04 -5.52 13.01
CA LYS A 148 8.07 -5.56 14.05
C LYS A 148 9.01 -6.76 13.92
N THR A 149 9.13 -7.34 12.73
CA THR A 149 10.09 -8.41 12.44
C THR A 149 11.50 -8.06 12.92
N GLU A 150 12.10 -8.96 13.72
CA GLU A 150 13.41 -8.83 14.39
C GLU A 150 13.53 -7.67 15.41
N TYR A 151 12.44 -7.02 15.81
CA TYR A 151 12.45 -5.96 16.83
C TYR A 151 12.77 -6.47 18.24
N LYS A 152 12.38 -7.71 18.55
CA LYS A 152 12.71 -8.38 19.82
C LYS A 152 14.22 -8.67 19.98
N GLU A 153 14.98 -8.57 18.90
CA GLU A 153 16.39 -8.95 18.86
C GLU A 153 17.30 -7.71 18.72
N ARG A 154 17.82 -7.47 17.52
CA ARG A 154 18.87 -6.48 17.24
C ARG A 154 18.32 -5.20 16.63
N ARG A 155 17.06 -5.19 16.16
CA ARG A 155 16.46 -4.02 15.54
C ARG A 155 15.83 -3.15 16.60
N ASN A 156 16.24 -1.89 16.63
CA ASN A 156 15.61 -0.84 17.43
C ASN A 156 14.58 -0.02 16.63
N HIS A 157 14.02 -0.60 15.56
CA HIS A 157 13.08 0.08 14.65
C HIS A 157 11.99 -0.87 14.18
N TYR A 158 10.81 -0.31 13.94
CA TYR A 158 9.66 -0.96 13.35
C TYR A 158 9.00 -0.02 12.32
N ALA A 159 8.04 -0.52 11.57
CA ALA A 159 7.20 0.28 10.68
C ALA A 159 5.75 0.17 11.12
N PHE A 160 4.93 1.13 10.72
CA PHE A 160 3.49 1.06 10.95
C PHE A 160 2.73 1.51 9.71
N TYR A 161 1.51 1.03 9.58
CA TYR A 161 0.53 1.48 8.62
C TYR A 161 -0.77 1.77 9.34
N SER A 162 -1.25 3.00 9.24
CA SER A 162 -2.37 3.53 10.03
C SER A 162 -3.36 4.25 9.15
N VAL A 163 -4.61 4.27 9.58
CA VAL A 163 -5.64 5.15 9.02
C VAL A 163 -6.28 5.98 10.13
N ASN A 164 -6.67 7.21 9.81
CA ASN A 164 -7.17 8.22 10.75
C ASN A 164 -8.68 8.08 11.08
N THR A 165 -9.22 6.88 10.96
CA THR A 165 -10.61 6.54 11.28
C THR A 165 -10.64 5.11 11.86
N PRO A 166 -11.62 4.74 12.70
CA PRO A 166 -11.87 3.34 13.03
C PRO A 166 -12.00 2.49 11.76
N VAL A 167 -11.45 1.28 11.80
CA VAL A 167 -11.54 0.29 10.72
C VAL A 167 -12.57 -0.79 11.05
N ASP A 168 -13.23 -1.31 10.02
CA ASP A 168 -14.16 -2.44 10.17
C ASP A 168 -13.43 -3.79 10.31
N GLY A 169 -12.16 -3.86 9.90
CA GLY A 169 -11.34 -5.06 9.94
C GLY A 169 -9.92 -4.80 9.46
N PHE A 170 -9.06 -5.80 9.59
CA PHE A 170 -7.67 -5.77 9.16
C PHE A 170 -7.20 -7.15 8.72
N ASP A 171 -6.16 -7.17 7.90
CA ASP A 171 -5.39 -8.36 7.56
C ASP A 171 -3.91 -8.03 7.66
N THR A 172 -3.12 -8.97 8.18
CA THR A 172 -1.67 -8.84 8.30
C THR A 172 -0.90 -10.01 7.69
N ASP A 173 -1.62 -11.02 7.21
CA ASP A 173 -1.08 -12.14 6.46
C ASP A 173 -1.44 -12.00 4.98
N ARG A 174 -0.43 -12.13 4.10
CA ARG A 174 -0.62 -11.88 2.68
C ARG A 174 -1.43 -12.99 2.00
N GLU A 175 -1.26 -14.24 2.42
CA GLU A 175 -1.97 -15.38 1.83
C GLU A 175 -3.45 -15.34 2.19
N THR A 176 -3.78 -14.99 3.44
CA THR A 176 -5.16 -14.77 3.88
C THR A 176 -5.85 -13.64 3.10
N PHE A 177 -5.16 -12.52 2.87
CA PHE A 177 -5.75 -11.38 2.16
C PHE A 177 -5.90 -11.60 0.65
N VAL A 178 -4.89 -12.18 0.00
CA VAL A 178 -4.83 -12.31 -1.47
C VAL A 178 -5.47 -13.60 -1.97
N GLY A 179 -5.42 -14.69 -1.19
CA GLY A 179 -5.74 -16.05 -1.62
C GLY A 179 -4.50 -16.84 -2.03
#